data_AF-A0A177MWJ7-F1
#
_entry.id   AF-A0A177MWJ7-F1
#
_cell.length_a   1.000
_cell.length_b   1.000
_cell.length_c   1.000
_cell.angle_alpha   90.00
_cell.angle_beta   90.00
_cell.angle_gamma   90.00
#
_symmetry.space_group_name_H-M   'P 1'
#
loop_
_entity.id
_entity.type
_entity.pdbx_description
1 polymer ?
#
loop_
_entity_poly.entity_id
_entity_poly.type
_entity_poly.pdbx_seq_one_letter_code
_entity_poly.pdbx_strand_id
1 'polypeptide(L)'
;MNINWINLLWSASLFVIYIITSCFGLYLIKAAEGWKTPTFAIGFVLYGAGAVLWMVILRLMPLSFAFPIAAGSLVIGTMLTGMFFLSETITIWQIAGAFMIITGIVLIAINR
;
A
#
# COMPACT_ATOMS: atom_id res chain seq x y z
N MET A 1 9.38 -17.18 -21.31
CA MET A 1 9.33 -17.15 -19.83
C MET A 1 8.12 -17.97 -19.41
N ASN A 2 8.29 -19.14 -18.78
CA ASN A 2 7.15 -19.96 -18.34
C ASN A 2 6.62 -19.33 -17.04
N ILE A 3 5.51 -18.61 -17.11
CA ILE A 3 4.94 -17.88 -15.97
C ILE A 3 4.32 -18.92 -15.03
N ASN A 4 4.89 -19.07 -13.83
CA ASN A 4 4.26 -19.84 -12.77
C ASN A 4 3.14 -18.99 -12.15
N TRP A 5 1.94 -19.12 -12.71
CA TRP A 5 0.75 -18.37 -12.32
C TRP A 5 0.43 -18.47 -10.83
N ILE A 6 0.75 -19.60 -10.18
CA ILE A 6 0.51 -19.81 -8.75
C ILE A 6 1.40 -18.86 -7.92
N ASN A 7 2.69 -18.77 -8.26
CA ASN A 7 3.62 -17.86 -7.57
C ASN A 7 3.28 -16.38 -7.80
N LEU A 8 2.79 -16.07 -9.01
CA LEU A 8 2.33 -14.71 -9.34
C LEU A 8 1.11 -14.32 -8.51
N LEU A 9 0.08 -15.19 -8.48
CA LEU A 9 -1.14 -14.97 -7.71
C LEU A 9 -0.84 -14.86 -6.21
N TRP A 10 0.04 -15.72 -5.68
CA TRP A 10 0.50 -15.63 -4.30
C TRP A 10 1.15 -14.27 -4.00
N SER A 11 2.11 -13.85 -4.82
CA SER A 11 2.80 -12.58 -4.62
C SER A 11 1.84 -11.38 -4.70
N ALA A 12 0.95 -11.37 -5.70
CA ALA A 12 -0.07 -10.33 -5.85
C ALA A 12 -1.00 -10.27 -4.63
N SER A 13 -1.44 -11.43 -4.11
CA SER A 13 -2.30 -11.48 -2.93
C SER A 13 -1.63 -10.89 -1.69
N LEU A 14 -0.32 -11.12 -1.49
CA LEU A 14 0.43 -10.55 -0.38
C LEU A 14 0.48 -9.03 -0.45
N PHE A 15 0.72 -8.45 -1.63
CA PHE A 15 0.68 -6.99 -1.81
C PHE A 15 -0.71 -6.44 -1.54
N VAL A 16 -1.77 -7.08 -2.04
CA VAL A 16 -3.16 -6.63 -1.81
C VAL A 16 -3.50 -6.63 -0.31
N ILE A 17 -3.19 -7.72 0.40
CA ILE A 17 -3.43 -7.82 1.85
C ILE A 17 -2.60 -6.78 2.59
N TYR A 18 -1.33 -6.59 2.21
CA TYR A 18 -0.46 -5.56 2.76
C TYR A 18 -1.05 -4.15 2.60
N ILE A 19 -1.51 -3.80 1.40
CA ILE A 19 -2.09 -2.48 1.11
C ILE A 19 -3.35 -2.26 1.94
N ILE A 20 -4.31 -3.21 1.89
CA ILE A 20 -5.58 -3.09 2.61
C ILE A 20 -5.34 -2.94 4.11
N THR A 21 -4.51 -3.81 4.68
CA THR A 21 -4.20 -3.80 6.13
C THR A 21 -3.53 -2.50 6.55
N SER A 22 -2.57 -2.02 5.75
CA SER A 22 -1.85 -0.78 6.03
C SER A 22 -2.74 0.46 5.89
N CYS A 23 -3.50 0.57 4.80
CA CYS A 23 -4.39 1.69 4.53
C CYS A 23 -5.52 1.77 5.56
N PHE A 24 -6.13 0.64 5.91
CA PHE A 24 -7.18 0.60 6.93
C PHE A 24 -6.63 0.93 8.32
N GLY A 25 -5.43 0.45 8.65
CA GLY A 25 -4.73 0.83 9.88
C GLY A 25 -4.47 2.34 9.97
N LEU A 26 -3.97 2.95 8.88
CA LEU A 26 -3.76 4.40 8.79
C LEU A 26 -5.07 5.20 8.91
N TYR A 27 -6.14 4.72 8.28
CA TYR A 27 -7.46 5.31 8.44
C TYR A 27 -7.90 5.35 9.91
N LEU A 28 -7.86 4.22 10.62
CA LEU A 28 -8.27 4.16 12.01
C LEU A 28 -7.39 5.03 12.92
N ILE A 29 -6.08 5.06 12.68
CA ILE A 29 -5.16 5.96 13.37
C ILE A 29 -5.58 7.42 13.15
N LYS A 30 -5.91 7.80 11.92
CA LYS A 30 -6.28 9.17 11.57
C LYS A 30 -7.66 9.57 12.08
N ALA A 31 -8.61 8.62 12.12
CA ALA A 31 -9.97 8.81 12.60
C ALA A 31 -10.07 8.81 14.14
N ALA A 32 -9.04 8.35 14.84
CA ALA A 32 -9.04 8.32 16.30
C ALA A 32 -9.02 9.73 16.91
N GLU A 33 -9.86 9.96 17.92
CA GLU A 33 -9.89 11.21 18.70
C GLU A 33 -8.58 11.47 19.46
N GLY A 34 -7.82 10.41 19.73
CA GLY A 34 -6.50 10.50 20.33
C GLY A 34 -5.79 9.14 20.44
N TRP A 35 -4.49 9.21 20.71
CA TRP A 35 -3.55 8.11 20.92
C TRP A 35 -3.90 7.07 21.99
N LYS A 36 -4.72 7.40 23.00
CA LYS A 36 -5.12 6.45 24.07
C LYS A 36 -6.44 5.72 23.78
N THR A 37 -7.05 5.96 22.63
CA THR A 37 -8.34 5.37 22.28
C THR A 37 -8.16 3.92 21.77
N PRO A 38 -9.18 3.05 21.96
CA PRO A 38 -9.17 1.71 21.36
C PRO A 38 -9.02 1.75 19.83
N THR A 39 -9.64 2.74 19.17
CA THR A 39 -9.56 2.94 17.71
C THR A 39 -8.13 3.15 17.25
N PHE A 40 -7.37 4.01 17.95
CA PHE A 40 -5.95 4.22 17.66
C PHE A 40 -5.17 2.93 17.85
N ALA A 41 -5.40 2.21 18.95
CA ALA A 41 -4.69 0.96 19.24
C ALA A 41 -4.93 -0.10 18.16
N ILE A 42 -6.19 -0.28 17.71
CA ILE A 42 -6.54 -1.20 16.63
C ILE A 42 -5.87 -0.77 15.32
N GLY A 43 -5.96 0.52 14.97
CA GLY A 43 -5.32 1.06 13.78
C GLY A 43 -3.80 0.87 13.79
N PHE A 44 -3.17 1.09 14.94
CA PHE A 44 -1.73 0.89 15.14
C PHE A 44 -1.31 -0.58 14.99
N VAL A 45 -2.07 -1.51 15.57
CA VAL A 45 -1.82 -2.95 15.40
C VAL A 45 -1.98 -3.37 13.94
N LEU A 46 -3.00 -2.88 13.24
CA LEU A 46 -3.21 -3.18 11.82
C LEU A 46 -2.10 -2.59 10.94
N TYR A 47 -1.73 -1.33 11.15
CA TYR A 47 -0.62 -0.73 10.42
C TYR A 47 0.70 -1.46 10.69
N GLY A 48 0.93 -1.86 11.95
CA GLY A 48 2.05 -2.72 12.34
C GLY A 48 2.03 -4.10 11.66
N ALA A 49 0.87 -4.73 11.53
CA ALA A 49 0.71 -5.98 10.79
C ALA A 49 1.05 -5.80 9.30
N GLY A 50 0.69 -4.66 8.71
CA GLY A 50 1.15 -4.25 7.38
C GLY A 50 2.68 -4.23 7.28
N ALA A 51 3.38 -3.66 8.27
CA ALA A 51 4.84 -3.67 8.31
C ALA A 51 5.42 -5.11 8.41
N VAL A 52 4.76 -6.02 9.11
CA VAL A 52 5.17 -7.44 9.15
C VAL A 52 5.00 -8.10 7.78
N LEU A 53 3.87 -7.88 7.10
CA LEU A 53 3.66 -8.37 5.73
C LEU A 53 4.71 -7.81 4.76
N TRP A 54 5.09 -6.54 4.91
CA TRP A 54 6.17 -5.95 4.14
C TRP A 54 7.51 -6.67 4.33
N MET A 55 7.87 -7.03 5.57
CA MET A 55 9.08 -7.82 5.84
C MET A 55 9.03 -9.20 5.16
N VAL A 56 7.85 -9.82 5.04
CA VAL A 56 7.69 -11.07 4.28
C VAL A 56 7.93 -10.83 2.79
N ILE A 57 7.32 -9.80 2.20
CA ILE A 57 7.50 -9.44 0.79
C ILE A 57 8.99 -9.21 0.45
N LEU A 58 9.72 -8.52 1.33
CA LEU A 58 11.15 -8.26 1.16
C LEU A 58 12.02 -9.52 1.09
N ARG A 59 11.55 -10.65 1.64
CA ARG A 59 12.26 -11.93 1.55
C ARG A 59 11.95 -12.70 0.27
N LEU A 60 10.88 -12.33 -0.43
CA LEU A 60 10.40 -13.05 -1.63
C LEU A 60 10.91 -12.46 -2.93
N MET A 61 11.32 -11.19 -2.94
CA MET A 61 11.75 -10.50 -4.14
C MET A 61 12.75 -9.37 -3.86
N PRO A 62 13.62 -9.03 -4.84
CA PRO A 62 14.54 -7.91 -4.73
C PRO A 62 13.83 -6.60 -4.36
N LEU A 63 14.40 -5.92 -3.36
CA LEU A 63 13.90 -4.64 -2.82
C LEU A 63 13.66 -3.59 -3.91
N SER A 64 14.59 -3.46 -4.87
CA SER A 64 14.50 -2.48 -5.97
C SER A 64 13.29 -2.66 -6.86
N PHE A 65 12.64 -3.82 -6.84
CA PHE A 65 11.39 -4.09 -7.56
C PHE A 65 10.17 -4.02 -6.65
N ALA A 66 10.26 -4.61 -5.45
CA ALA A 66 9.15 -4.64 -4.51
C ALA A 66 8.76 -3.25 -4.01
N PHE A 67 9.77 -2.40 -3.73
CA PHE A 67 9.57 -1.12 -3.08
C PHE A 67 8.82 -0.11 -3.95
N PRO A 68 9.14 0.08 -5.24
CA PRO A 68 8.33 0.94 -6.12
C PRO A 68 6.85 0.52 -6.17
N ILE A 69 6.58 -0.80 -6.26
CA ILE A 69 5.21 -1.34 -6.27
C ILE A 69 4.51 -1.05 -4.94
N ALA A 70 5.14 -1.34 -3.81
CA ALA A 70 4.59 -1.06 -2.48
C ALA A 70 4.34 0.44 -2.28
N ALA A 71 5.31 1.30 -2.57
CA ALA A 71 5.20 2.73 -2.39
C ALA A 71 4.08 3.33 -3.25
N GLY A 72 4.02 3.01 -4.54
CA GLY A 72 2.98 3.55 -5.41
C GLY A 72 1.59 3.02 -5.09
N SER A 73 1.48 1.74 -4.77
CA SER A 73 0.19 1.16 -4.36
C SER A 73 -0.31 1.73 -3.03
N LEU A 74 0.57 2.02 -2.08
CA LEU A 74 0.20 2.72 -0.84
C LEU A 74 -0.19 4.17 -1.10
N VAL A 75 0.49 4.91 -1.98
CA VAL A 75 0.09 6.28 -2.33
C VAL A 75 -1.34 6.30 -2.89
N ILE A 76 -1.62 5.42 -3.85
CA ILE A 76 -2.97 5.32 -4.43
C ILE A 76 -3.96 4.82 -3.38
N GLY A 77 -3.59 3.82 -2.59
CA GLY A 77 -4.44 3.23 -1.54
C GLY A 77 -4.83 4.25 -0.46
N THR A 78 -3.89 5.08 0.00
CA THR A 78 -4.18 6.12 1.00
C THR A 78 -4.99 7.27 0.41
N MET A 79 -4.77 7.65 -0.85
CA MET A 79 -5.63 8.62 -1.55
C MET A 79 -7.09 8.13 -1.60
N LEU A 80 -7.32 6.87 -2.01
CA LEU A 80 -8.66 6.29 -2.03
C LEU A 80 -9.25 6.18 -0.63
N THR A 81 -8.44 5.79 0.35
CA THR A 81 -8.88 5.70 1.74
C THR A 81 -9.30 7.06 2.30
N GLY A 82 -8.54 8.12 2.01
CA GLY A 82 -8.87 9.49 2.39
C GLY A 82 -10.18 9.96 1.76
N MET A 83 -10.37 9.69 0.46
CA MET A 83 -11.60 10.03 -0.25
C MET A 83 -12.84 9.32 0.34
N PHE A 84 -12.77 8.00 0.56
CA PHE A 84 -13.93 7.21 0.94
C PHE A 84 -14.25 7.27 2.44
N PHE A 85 -13.24 7.31 3.30
CA PHE A 85 -13.44 7.17 4.75
C PHE A 85 -13.21 8.46 5.54
N LEU A 86 -12.44 9.41 4.99
CA LEU A 86 -12.15 10.69 5.65
C LEU A 86 -12.82 11.88 4.94
N SER A 87 -13.58 11.62 3.87
CA SER A 87 -14.24 12.65 3.05
C SER A 87 -13.27 13.71 2.51
N GLU A 88 -12.02 13.32 2.26
CA GLU A 88 -11.00 14.21 1.68
C GLU A 88 -11.24 14.41 0.18
N THR A 89 -10.98 15.62 -0.32
CA THR A 89 -11.08 15.92 -1.74
C THR A 89 -9.77 15.61 -2.45
N ILE A 90 -9.82 14.73 -3.45
CA ILE A 90 -8.66 14.47 -4.30
C ILE A 90 -8.54 15.58 -5.35
N THR A 91 -7.41 16.28 -5.33
CA THR A 91 -7.09 17.34 -6.29
C THR A 91 -6.58 16.78 -7.61
N ILE A 92 -6.69 17.57 -8.68
CA ILE A 92 -6.14 17.23 -10.00
C ILE A 92 -4.62 16.98 -9.95
N TRP A 93 -3.91 17.68 -9.06
CA TRP A 93 -2.46 17.54 -8.90
C TRP A 93 -2.08 16.23 -8.22
N GLN A 94 -2.86 15.74 -7.26
CA GLN A 94 -2.64 14.42 -6.66
C GLN A 94 -2.87 13.31 -7.68
N ILE A 95 -3.88 13.45 -8.54
CA ILE A 95 -4.13 12.51 -9.65
C ILE A 95 -2.95 12.51 -10.63
N ALA A 96 -2.50 13.69 -11.07
CA ALA A 96 -1.35 13.81 -11.96
C ALA A 96 -0.07 13.19 -11.34
N GLY A 97 0.18 13.44 -10.05
CA GLY A 97 1.27 12.81 -9.31
C GLY A 97 1.14 11.29 -9.25
N ALA A 98 -0.05 10.76 -8.99
CA ALA A 98 -0.31 9.31 -8.99
C ALA A 98 -0.02 8.69 -10.37
N PHE A 99 -0.42 9.34 -11.46
CA PHE A 99 -0.08 8.91 -12.82
C PHE A 99 1.44 8.88 -13.07
N MET A 100 2.17 9.91 -12.61
CA MET A 100 3.63 9.94 -12.71
C MET A 100 4.29 8.80 -11.91
N ILE A 101 3.77 8.48 -10.71
CA ILE A 101 4.25 7.36 -9.89
C ILE A 101 4.02 6.02 -10.62
N ILE A 102 2.81 5.78 -11.14
CA ILE A 102 2.50 4.56 -11.91
C ILE A 102 3.46 4.44 -13.10
N THR A 103 3.68 5.54 -13.82
CA THR A 103 4.60 5.58 -14.97
C THR A 103 6.02 5.22 -14.54
N GLY A 104 6.52 5.78 -13.44
CA GLY A 104 7.84 5.45 -12.89
C GLY A 104 7.96 3.97 -12.52
N ILE A 105 6.93 3.38 -11.92
CA ILE A 105 6.91 1.95 -11.57
C ILE A 105 6.95 1.08 -12.83
N VAL A 106 6.18 1.42 -13.86
CA VAL A 106 6.17 0.70 -15.14
C VAL A 106 7.56 0.75 -15.79
N LEU A 107 8.21 1.91 -15.82
CA LEU A 107 9.56 2.05 -16.37
C LEU A 107 10.59 1.18 -15.63
N ILE A 108 10.51 1.12 -14.30
CA ILE A 108 11.37 0.24 -13.49
C ILE A 108 11.08 -1.24 -13.78
N ALA A 109 9.80 -1.60 -13.94
CA ALA A 109 9.38 -2.97 -14.20
C ALA A 109 9.80 -3.48 -15.58
N ILE A 110 9.84 -2.60 -16.60
CA ILE A 110 10.28 -2.95 -17.97
C ILE A 110 11.79 -3.25 -18.01
N ASN A 111 12.59 -2.58 -17.19
CA ASN A 111 14.04 -2.74 -17.18
C ASN A 111 14.52 -3.95 -16.34
N ARG A 112 13.70 -4.99 -16.23
CA ARG A 112 13.94 -6.16 -15.38
C ARG A 112 13.65 -7.45 -16.13
#